data_AF-A0AAD8KHN8-F1
#
_entry.id   AF-A0AAD8KHN8-F1
#
_cell.length_a   1.000
_cell.length_b   1.000
_cell.length_c   1.000
_cell.angle_alpha   90.00
_cell.angle_beta   90.00
_cell.angle_gamma   90.00
#
_symmetry.space_group_name_H-M   'P 1'
#
loop_
_entity.id
_entity.type
_entity.pdbx_description
1 polymer ?
#
loop_
_entity_poly.entity_id
_entity_poly.type
_entity_poly.pdbx_seq_one_letter_code
_entity_poly.pdbx_strand_id
1 'polypeptide(L)'
;MVVVDLNRSQDEIGLANFALNKIQRFEIDQLIDPILISDTNPEIKNMITSVAELAFLCLQYESEMRPTMNEVLDVLMGIQAGGGKQAYDSNRDFQSMNALPLPGTNDAVVLLKDFLPSPVSVTS
;
A
#
# COMPACT_ATOMS: atom_id res chain seq x y z
N MET A 1 -3.40 -2.24 17.82
CA MET A 1 -2.81 -3.53 18.24
C MET A 1 -1.67 -3.84 17.28
N VAL A 2 -0.46 -4.07 17.78
CA VAL A 2 0.71 -4.39 16.93
C VAL A 2 0.68 -5.88 16.62
N VAL A 3 0.84 -6.24 15.35
CA VAL A 3 0.92 -7.65 14.92
C VAL A 3 2.33 -8.14 15.16
N VAL A 4 2.47 -9.10 16.07
CA VAL A 4 3.75 -9.69 16.46
C VAL A 4 3.69 -11.22 16.39
N ASP A 5 4.77 -11.85 15.97
CA ASP A 5 4.96 -13.30 15.94
C ASP A 5 6.09 -13.69 16.90
N LEU A 6 5.71 -14.27 18.04
CA LEU A 6 6.63 -14.63 19.12
C LEU A 6 7.57 -15.79 18.77
N ASN A 7 7.33 -16.49 17.66
CA ASN A 7 8.21 -17.57 17.20
C ASN A 7 9.38 -17.07 16.34
N ARG A 8 9.41 -15.78 15.99
CA ARG A 8 10.46 -15.17 15.17
C ARG A 8 11.59 -14.60 16.01
N SER A 9 12.72 -14.33 15.36
CA SER A 9 13.82 -13.58 15.96
C SER A 9 13.33 -12.20 16.40
N GLN A 10 14.01 -11.63 17.40
CA GLN A 10 13.65 -10.33 17.98
C GLN A 10 13.60 -9.20 16.93
N ASP A 11 14.40 -9.31 15.88
CA ASP A 11 14.48 -8.32 14.80
C ASP A 11 13.34 -8.43 13.78
N GLU A 12 12.64 -9.58 13.73
CA GLU A 12 11.51 -9.84 12.82
C GLU A 12 10.19 -10.07 13.57
N ILE A 13 10.16 -9.85 14.89
CA ILE A 13 9.00 -10.13 15.73
C ILE A 13 7.77 -9.34 15.29
N GLY A 14 7.94 -8.11 14.80
CA GLY A 14 6.86 -7.26 14.29
C GLY A 14 6.75 -7.36 12.77
N LEU A 15 5.51 -7.43 12.26
CA LEU A 15 5.27 -7.59 10.82
C LEU A 15 5.94 -6.51 9.96
N ALA A 16 5.96 -5.26 10.42
CA ALA A 16 6.64 -4.16 9.74
C ALA A 16 8.16 -4.37 9.66
N ASN A 17 8.78 -4.80 10.76
CA ASN A 17 10.23 -5.08 10.78
C ASN A 17 10.58 -6.30 9.94
N PHE A 18 9.73 -7.34 9.97
CA PHE A 18 9.84 -8.50 9.10
C PHE A 18 9.80 -8.07 7.62
N ALA A 19 8.82 -7.25 7.23
CA ALA A 19 8.69 -6.72 5.88
C ALA A 19 9.95 -5.93 5.46
N LEU A 20 10.39 -4.97 6.28
CA LEU A 20 11.60 -4.19 6.02
C LEU A 20 12.83 -5.09 5.81
N ASN A 21 13.04 -6.08 6.69
CA ASN A 21 14.18 -6.98 6.63
C ASN A 21 14.20 -7.77 5.32
N LYS A 22 13.05 -8.35 4.94
CA LYS A 22 12.93 -9.13 3.70
C LYS A 22 13.04 -8.28 2.44
N ILE A 23 12.49 -7.07 2.43
CA ILE A 23 12.63 -6.16 1.29
C ILE A 23 14.10 -5.77 1.10
N GLN A 24 14.81 -5.37 2.17
CA GLN A 24 16.23 -5.00 2.09
C GLN A 24 17.13 -6.14 1.61
N ARG A 25 16.78 -7.39 1.92
CA ARG A 25 17.52 -8.58 1.48
C ARG A 25 17.12 -9.09 0.10
N PHE A 26 16.20 -8.42 -0.60
CA PHE A 26 15.60 -8.88 -1.85
C PHE A 26 14.92 -10.26 -1.72
N GLU A 27 14.39 -10.57 -0.53
CA GLU A 27 13.71 -11.83 -0.21
C GLU A 27 12.17 -11.66 -0.26
N ILE A 28 11.67 -10.92 -1.26
CA ILE A 28 10.25 -10.54 -1.36
C ILE A 28 9.35 -11.77 -1.48
N ASP A 29 9.79 -12.86 -2.11
CA ASP A 29 9.01 -14.11 -2.20
C ASP A 29 8.61 -14.70 -0.84
N GLN A 30 9.34 -14.38 0.25
CA GLN A 30 9.00 -14.81 1.62
C GLN A 30 7.93 -13.92 2.28
N LEU A 31 7.58 -12.79 1.67
CA LEU A 31 6.54 -11.86 2.13
C LEU A 31 5.20 -12.08 1.43
N ILE A 32 5.21 -12.68 0.24
CA ILE A 32 4.02 -12.86 -0.56
C ILE A 32 3.18 -13.99 0.05
N ASP A 33 1.88 -13.75 0.22
CA ASP A 33 0.95 -14.80 0.62
C ASP A 33 1.03 -15.99 -0.36
N PRO A 34 1.26 -17.22 0.10
CA PRO A 34 1.34 -18.41 -0.76
C PRO A 34 0.16 -18.60 -1.72
N ILE A 35 -1.04 -18.13 -1.34
CA ILE A 35 -2.24 -18.18 -2.20
C ILE A 35 -2.03 -17.28 -3.43
N LEU A 36 -1.33 -16.16 -3.30
CA LEU A 36 -1.02 -15.25 -4.39
C LEU A 36 0.14 -15.76 -5.28
N ILE A 37 1.03 -16.61 -4.74
CA ILE A 37 2.21 -17.17 -5.44
C ILE A 37 1.81 -18.17 -6.53
N SER A 38 0.70 -18.89 -6.33
CA SER A 38 0.32 -20.05 -7.14
C SER A 38 0.00 -19.70 -8.61
N ASP A 39 -0.52 -18.49 -8.85
CA ASP A 39 -0.92 -18.00 -10.17
C ASP A 39 -0.11 -16.76 -10.63
N THR A 40 1.05 -16.49 -10.00
CA THR A 40 1.80 -15.27 -10.30
C THR A 40 2.54 -15.35 -11.63
N ASN A 41 2.00 -14.68 -12.65
CA ASN A 41 2.72 -14.39 -13.88
C ASN A 41 3.90 -13.41 -13.59
N PRO A 42 4.91 -13.31 -14.47
CA PRO A 42 6.07 -12.44 -14.22
C PRO A 42 5.72 -10.95 -14.10
N GLU A 43 4.61 -10.52 -14.70
CA GLU A 43 4.11 -9.14 -14.63
C GLU A 43 3.57 -8.80 -13.24
N ILE A 44 2.76 -9.69 -12.65
CA ILE A 44 2.27 -9.57 -11.28
C ILE A 44 3.43 -9.60 -10.30
N LYS A 45 4.46 -10.44 -10.53
CA LYS A 45 5.69 -10.40 -9.70
C LYS A 45 6.36 -9.03 -9.74
N ASN A 46 6.47 -8.42 -10.92
CA ASN A 46 7.03 -7.08 -11.05
C ASN A 46 6.18 -6.04 -10.32
N MET A 47 4.86 -6.10 -10.44
CA MET A 47 3.95 -5.22 -9.68
C MET A 47 4.11 -5.40 -8.17
N ILE A 48 4.19 -6.65 -7.69
CA ILE A 48 4.42 -6.94 -6.26
C ILE A 48 5.75 -6.35 -5.80
N THR A 49 6.82 -6.48 -6.59
CA THR A 49 8.11 -5.86 -6.28
C THR A 49 7.99 -4.35 -6.19
N SER A 50 7.28 -3.68 -7.11
CA SER A 50 7.06 -2.23 -7.03
C SER A 50 6.25 -1.82 -5.80
N VAL A 51 5.25 -2.62 -5.39
CA VAL A 51 4.52 -2.38 -4.13
C VAL A 51 5.43 -2.58 -2.91
N ALA A 52 6.31 -3.58 -2.94
CA ALA A 52 7.27 -3.82 -1.87
C ALA A 52 8.27 -2.66 -1.72
N GLU A 53 8.73 -2.08 -2.84
CA GLU A 53 9.56 -0.87 -2.84
C GLU A 53 8.81 0.34 -2.25
N LEU A 54 7.54 0.54 -2.61
CA LEU A 54 6.72 1.60 -2.00
C LEU A 54 6.51 1.36 -0.50
N ALA A 55 6.25 0.13 -0.10
CA ALA A 55 6.09 -0.26 1.30
C ALA A 55 7.36 -0.01 2.11
N PHE A 56 8.54 -0.24 1.52
CA PHE A 56 9.82 0.08 2.15
C PHE A 56 9.88 1.56 2.56
N LEU A 57 9.53 2.47 1.64
CA LEU A 57 9.50 3.91 1.92
C LEU A 57 8.47 4.26 3.01
N CYS A 58 7.29 3.65 2.97
CA CYS A 58 6.23 3.89 3.96
C CYS A 58 6.61 3.44 5.37
N LEU A 59 7.45 2.41 5.48
CA LEU A 59 7.87 1.81 6.75
C LEU A 59 9.16 2.43 7.32
N GLN A 60 9.78 3.39 6.63
CA GLN A 60 11.03 4.03 7.09
C GLN A 60 10.89 4.61 8.49
N TYR A 61 11.94 4.52 9.30
CA TYR A 61 11.94 5.08 10.65
C TYR A 61 11.85 6.61 10.59
N GLU A 62 12.66 7.25 9.74
CA GLU A 62 12.67 8.69 9.56
C GLU A 62 11.41 9.14 8.80
N SER A 63 10.65 10.07 9.39
CA SER A 63 9.39 10.55 8.81
C SER A 63 9.58 11.31 7.49
N GLU A 64 10.74 11.93 7.30
CA GLU A 64 11.10 12.67 6.09
C GLU A 64 11.36 11.78 4.87
N MET A 65 11.63 10.49 5.10
CA MET A 65 11.79 9.49 4.05
C MET A 65 10.45 8.84 3.65
N ARG A 66 9.39 9.11 4.40
CA ARG A 66 8.06 8.55 4.14
C ARG A 66 7.33 9.40 3.10
N PRO A 67 6.73 8.79 2.07
CA PRO A 67 5.88 9.51 1.14
C PRO A 67 4.60 9.99 1.84
N THR A 68 4.04 11.07 1.32
CA THR A 68 2.69 11.52 1.65
C THR A 68 1.66 10.53 1.09
N MET A 69 0.46 10.50 1.68
CA MET A 69 -0.60 9.59 1.19
C MET A 69 -1.03 9.87 -0.25
N ASN A 70 -0.90 11.12 -0.73
CA ASN A 70 -1.16 11.45 -2.14
C ASN A 70 -0.09 10.83 -3.04
N GLU A 71 1.20 10.93 -2.69
CA GLU A 71 2.27 10.28 -3.44
C GLU A 71 2.13 8.75 -3.43
N VAL A 72 1.74 8.15 -2.29
CA VAL A 72 1.42 6.72 -2.20
C VAL A 72 0.33 6.35 -3.20
N LEU A 73 -0.75 7.12 -3.26
CA LEU A 73 -1.86 6.88 -4.19
C LEU A 73 -1.38 6.98 -5.65
N ASP A 74 -0.63 8.02 -5.99
CA ASP A 74 -0.12 8.24 -7.34
C ASP A 74 0.79 7.10 -7.80
N VAL A 75 1.69 6.63 -6.93
CA VAL A 75 2.56 5.48 -7.23
C VAL A 75 1.75 4.21 -7.40
N LEU A 76 0.77 3.94 -6.52
CA LEU A 76 -0.09 2.75 -6.64
C LEU A 76 -0.91 2.75 -7.94
N MET A 77 -1.44 3.91 -8.35
CA MET A 77 -2.12 4.05 -9.65
C MET A 77 -1.17 3.76 -10.82
N GLY A 78 0.08 4.22 -10.75
CA GLY A 78 1.11 3.93 -11.74
C GLY A 78 1.46 2.44 -11.83
N ILE A 79 1.55 1.75 -10.69
CA ILE A 79 1.79 0.30 -10.63
C ILE A 79 0.63 -0.46 -11.26
N GLN A 80 -0.61 -0.10 -10.94
CA GLN A 80 -1.81 -0.74 -11.49
C GLN A 80 -1.92 -0.56 -13.01
N ALA A 81 -1.49 0.59 -13.54
CA ALA A 81 -1.54 0.90 -14.96
C ALA A 81 -0.46 0.18 -15.81
N GLY A 82 0.35 -0.70 -15.23
CA GLY A 82 1.31 -1.53 -15.97
C GLY A 82 2.64 -0.84 -16.31
N GLY A 83 3.12 0.07 -15.46
CA GLY A 83 4.51 0.57 -15.56
C GLY A 83 4.78 1.52 -16.74
N GLY A 84 3.76 2.25 -17.20
CA GLY A 84 3.96 3.37 -18.10
C GLY A 84 4.73 4.49 -17.39
N LYS A 85 6.02 4.65 -17.69
CA LYS A 85 6.83 5.82 -17.29
C LYS A 85 6.09 7.10 -17.69
N GLN A 86 5.37 7.70 -16.77
CA GLN A 86 5.05 9.11 -16.86
C GLN A 86 6.08 9.81 -15.99
N ALA A 87 7.07 10.41 -16.66
CA ALA A 87 7.92 11.40 -16.05
C ALA A 87 7.02 12.42 -15.32
N TYR A 88 7.37 12.68 -14.07
CA TYR A 88 6.80 13.74 -13.26
C TYR A 88 6.77 15.04 -14.09
N ASP A 89 5.58 15.50 -14.46
CA ASP A 89 5.35 16.89 -14.81
C ASP A 89 4.51 17.47 -13.69
N SER A 90 5.15 18.26 -12.82
CA SER A 90 4.49 18.97 -11.74
C SER A 90 3.61 20.07 -12.34
N ASN A 91 2.39 19.71 -12.74
CA ASN A 91 1.24 20.62 -12.87
C ASN A 91 0.00 19.83 -13.33
N ARG A 92 -0.64 19.10 -12.42
CA ARG A 92 -2.07 18.86 -12.56
C ARG A 92 -2.78 19.40 -11.34
N ASP A 93 -3.47 20.50 -11.59
CA ASP A 93 -4.41 21.13 -10.70
C ASP A 93 -5.33 20.09 -10.04
N PHE A 94 -5.55 20.30 -8.74
CA PHE A 94 -6.43 19.51 -7.89
C PHE A 94 -7.90 19.74 -8.27
N GLN A 95 -8.30 19.29 -9.47
CA GLN A 95 -9.67 19.41 -9.98
C GLN A 95 -9.89 18.48 -11.20
N SER A 96 -9.78 17.17 -10.99
CA SER A 96 -10.42 16.21 -11.90
C SER A 96 -10.78 14.91 -11.18
N MET A 97 -11.45 15.04 -10.04
CA MET A 97 -12.38 14.00 -9.61
C MET A 97 -13.61 14.12 -10.50
N ASN A 98 -13.69 13.36 -11.60
CA ASN A 98 -14.95 12.89 -12.19
C ASN A 98 -14.70 11.84 -13.30
N ALA A 99 -15.31 10.67 -13.06
CA ALA A 99 -15.69 9.61 -14.01
C ALA A 99 -14.62 8.64 -14.55
N LEU A 100 -14.44 7.52 -13.83
CA LEU A 100 -14.26 6.21 -14.47
C LEU A 100 -15.66 5.56 -14.64
N PRO A 101 -16.08 5.13 -15.84
CA PRO A 101 -17.32 4.39 -16.01
C PRO A 101 -17.11 2.93 -15.58
N LEU A 102 -17.76 2.53 -14.49
CA LEU A 102 -17.86 1.13 -14.07
C LEU A 102 -18.90 0.41 -14.94
N PRO A 103 -18.57 -0.70 -15.64
CA PRO A 103 -19.58 -1.50 -16.32
C PRO A 103 -20.30 -2.40 -15.30
N GLY A 104 -21.62 -2.25 -15.22
CA GLY A 104 -22.51 -3.23 -14.57
C GLY A 104 -23.22 -2.71 -13.32
N THR A 105 -24.39 -2.12 -13.53
CA THR A 105 -25.34 -1.71 -12.49
C THR A 105 -26.07 -2.93 -11.90
N ASN A 106 -25.94 -3.16 -10.59
CA ASN A 106 -27.05 -3.62 -9.76
C ASN A 106 -26.95 -2.99 -8.37
N ASP A 107 -28.04 -2.37 -7.96
CA ASP A 107 -28.16 -1.47 -6.82
C ASP A 107 -27.81 -2.12 -5.46
N ALA A 108 -26.80 -1.57 -4.81
CA ALA A 108 -26.67 -1.50 -3.35
C ALA A 108 -25.69 -0.38 -3.00
N VAL A 109 -26.22 0.83 -2.77
CA VAL A 109 -25.42 1.96 -2.29
C VAL A 109 -25.08 1.69 -0.82
N VAL A 110 -24.02 0.92 -0.55
CA VAL A 110 -23.48 0.80 0.81
C VAL A 110 -22.69 2.07 1.08
N LEU A 111 -23.40 3.02 1.66
CA LEU A 111 -22.92 4.29 2.16
C LEU A 111 -21.75 4.07 3.14
N LEU A 112 -20.53 4.45 2.73
CA LEU A 112 -19.38 4.59 3.62
C LEU A 112 -19.53 5.84 4.51
N LYS A 113 -20.52 5.81 5.42
CA LYS A 113 -20.64 6.78 6.53
C LYS A 113 -20.57 6.13 7.91
N ASP A 114 -20.12 4.88 7.98
CA ASP A 114 -19.98 4.15 9.25
C ASP A 114 -18.57 4.22 9.87
N PHE A 115 -17.67 5.05 9.33
CA PHE A 115 -16.49 5.46 10.12
C PHE A 115 -16.94 6.47 11.17
N LEU A 116 -17.43 5.96 12.30
CA LEU A 116 -17.62 6.78 13.50
C LEU A 116 -16.28 7.47 13.82
N PRO A 117 -16.24 8.82 13.92
CA PRO A 117 -15.09 9.48 14.48
C PRO A 117 -14.87 8.99 15.91
N SER A 118 -13.61 8.69 16.25
CA SER A 118 -13.20 8.25 17.59
C SER A 118 -13.76 9.21 18.66
N PRO A 119 -14.32 8.71 19.78
CA PRO A 119 -14.87 9.60 20.80
C PRO A 119 -13.74 10.44 21.39
N VAL A 120 -13.83 11.76 21.18
CA VAL A 120 -12.96 12.75 21.82
C VAL A 120 -13.30 12.79 23.31
N SER A 121 -12.33 12.49 24.16
CA SER A 121 -12.45 12.68 25.61
C SER A 121 -12.69 14.15 25.94
N VAL A 122 -13.79 14.44 26.63
CA VAL A 122 -14.08 15.76 27.20
C VAL A 122 -13.55 15.78 28.63
N THR A 123 -12.61 16.68 28.89
CA THR A 123 -12.19 17.14 30.22
C THR A 123 -13.16 18.20 30.74
N SER A 124 -13.66 18.04 31.97
CA SER A 124 -13.82 19.13 32.94
C SER A 124 -13.89 18.57 34.36
#